data_AF-A0A6G0VN80-F1
#
_entry.id   AF-A0A6G0VN80-F1
#
_cell.length_a   1.000
_cell.length_b   1.000
_cell.length_c   1.000
_cell.angle_alpha   90.00
_cell.angle_beta   90.00
_cell.angle_gamma   90.00
#
_symmetry.space_group_name_H-M   'P 1'
#
loop_
_entity.id
_entity.type
_entity.pdbx_description
1 polymer ?
#
loop_
_entity_poly.entity_id
_entity_poly.type
_entity_poly.pdbx_seq_one_letter_code
_entity_poly.pdbx_strand_id
1 'polypeptide(L)'
;IQIFNTANKYFRGQGPRYADSLSKHFVKTFCLIYGRGNVSYNVHSLIHLSQDAKKYGVIDNFSSFPYEHYLQHIKKIVHSGQFPLTQLYNRITEERACESFIFKSLTNYPILGGYHFNGPLPEDISCDSVSQYSILSNKRDDCIIMALNKVGIVKNVINRNGDIFIVCSIFEKVFPIYN
;
A
#
# COMPACT_ATOMS: atom_id res chain seq x y z
N ILE A 1 5.00 15.41 -5.46
CA ILE A 1 5.56 14.77 -4.25
C ILE A 1 6.96 14.28 -4.62
N GLN A 2 7.99 15.05 -4.31
CA GLN A 2 9.39 14.63 -4.42
C GLN A 2 9.87 14.35 -3.00
N ILE A 3 10.08 13.08 -2.66
CA ILE A 3 10.73 12.70 -1.41
C ILE A 3 12.23 12.80 -1.67
N PHE A 4 12.87 13.84 -1.12
CA PHE A 4 14.31 13.97 -1.11
C PHE A 4 14.89 12.86 -0.21
N ASN A 5 15.47 11.84 -0.84
CA ASN A 5 16.24 10.79 -0.20
C ASN A 5 17.58 11.34 0.31
N THR A 6 17.59 11.89 1.53
CA THR A 6 18.81 12.38 2.20
C THR A 6 19.73 11.25 2.68
N ALA A 7 19.28 9.98 2.63
CA ALA A 7 20.11 8.81 2.96
C ALA A 7 21.17 8.46 1.89
N ASN A 8 21.07 9.02 0.67
CA ASN A 8 21.90 8.63 -0.48
C ASN A 8 23.35 9.16 -0.49
N LYS A 9 23.77 9.92 0.52
CA LYS A 9 25.13 10.52 0.55
C LYS A 9 26.16 9.65 1.29
N TYR A 10 25.76 8.85 2.27
CA TYR A 10 26.71 8.08 3.10
C TYR A 10 27.07 6.68 2.57
N PHE A 11 26.32 6.12 1.62
CA PHE A 11 26.55 4.76 1.09
C PHE A 11 27.43 4.68 -0.17
N ARG A 12 27.95 5.82 -0.69
CA ARG A 12 28.56 5.89 -2.03
C ARG A 12 29.92 5.19 -2.21
N GLY A 13 30.57 4.73 -1.15
CA GLY A 13 31.91 4.09 -1.24
C GLY A 13 31.93 2.57 -1.13
N GLN A 14 31.19 1.99 -0.18
CA GLN A 14 31.37 0.58 0.23
C GLN A 14 30.10 -0.29 0.19
N GLY A 15 28.92 0.31 0.27
CA GLY A 15 27.64 -0.41 0.30
C GLY A 15 27.45 -1.43 -0.84
N PRO A 16 27.72 -1.06 -2.10
CA PRO A 16 27.48 -1.97 -3.21
C PRO A 16 28.42 -3.17 -3.24
N ARG A 17 29.69 -3.01 -2.80
CA ARG A 17 30.66 -4.12 -2.73
C ARG A 17 30.32 -5.08 -1.59
N TYR A 18 29.89 -4.54 -0.46
CA TYR A 18 29.44 -5.33 0.68
C TYR A 18 28.15 -6.11 0.34
N ALA A 19 27.16 -5.45 -0.24
CA ALA A 19 25.92 -6.09 -0.69
C ALA A 19 26.16 -7.18 -1.74
N ASP A 20 27.06 -6.96 -2.71
CA ASP A 20 27.46 -7.97 -3.70
C ASP A 20 28.09 -9.21 -3.03
N SER A 21 28.95 -8.99 -2.04
CA SER A 21 29.59 -10.07 -1.27
C SER A 21 28.56 -10.86 -0.45
N LEU A 22 27.60 -10.16 0.18
CA LEU A 22 26.50 -10.78 0.93
C LEU A 22 25.58 -11.60 0.03
N SER A 23 25.16 -11.08 -1.12
CA SER A 23 24.32 -11.81 -2.07
C SER A 23 25.00 -13.09 -2.54
N LYS A 24 26.29 -13.03 -2.89
CA LYS A 24 27.08 -14.21 -3.30
C LYS A 24 27.22 -15.21 -2.16
N HIS A 25 27.48 -14.73 -0.95
CA HIS A 25 27.56 -15.59 0.23
C HIS A 25 26.21 -16.29 0.51
N PHE A 26 25.11 -15.54 0.45
CA PHE A 26 23.76 -16.09 0.61
C PHE A 26 23.48 -17.20 -0.40
N VAL A 27 23.70 -16.95 -1.70
CA VAL A 27 23.44 -17.97 -2.74
C VAL A 27 24.34 -19.19 -2.56
N LYS A 28 25.62 -19.00 -2.18
CA LYS A 28 26.54 -20.11 -1.86
C LYS A 28 26.02 -20.95 -0.69
N THR A 29 25.58 -20.30 0.38
CA THR A 29 25.03 -20.98 1.57
C THR A 29 23.70 -21.66 1.26
N PHE A 30 22.84 -21.04 0.46
CA PHE A 30 21.60 -21.64 -0.04
C PHE A 30 21.88 -22.93 -0.83
N CYS A 31 22.88 -22.92 -1.72
CA CYS A 31 23.30 -24.11 -2.46
C CYS A 31 23.80 -25.24 -1.55
N LEU A 32 24.47 -24.90 -0.45
CA LEU A 32 24.98 -25.88 0.52
C LEU A 32 23.85 -26.53 1.33
N ILE A 33 22.85 -25.74 1.75
CA ILE A 33 21.75 -26.21 2.61
C ILE A 33 20.68 -26.93 1.80
N TYR A 34 20.30 -26.36 0.65
CA TYR A 34 19.15 -26.83 -0.13
C TYR A 34 19.56 -27.56 -1.41
N GLY A 35 20.84 -27.55 -1.78
CA GLY A 35 21.31 -28.15 -3.03
C GLY A 35 21.17 -27.23 -4.24
N ARG A 36 22.09 -27.40 -5.21
CA ARG A 36 22.15 -26.56 -6.42
C ARG A 36 20.89 -26.65 -7.29
N GLY A 37 20.23 -27.81 -7.33
CA GLY A 37 19.00 -28.01 -8.11
C GLY A 37 17.81 -27.16 -7.62
N ASN A 38 17.86 -26.66 -6.39
CA ASN A 38 16.81 -25.83 -5.80
C ASN A 38 17.06 -24.33 -5.96
N VAL A 39 18.17 -23.94 -6.63
CA VAL A 39 18.45 -22.54 -6.93
C VAL A 39 17.54 -22.10 -8.07
N SER A 40 16.36 -21.60 -7.71
CA SER A 40 15.45 -21.00 -8.66
C SER A 40 16.03 -19.71 -9.25
N TYR A 41 15.44 -19.24 -10.35
CA TYR A 41 15.82 -17.97 -10.98
C TYR A 41 15.84 -16.79 -9.98
N ASN A 42 14.86 -16.75 -9.06
CA ASN A 42 14.74 -15.70 -8.06
C ASN A 42 15.88 -15.72 -7.03
N VAL A 43 16.39 -16.90 -6.69
CA VAL A 43 17.54 -17.03 -5.78
C VAL A 43 18.82 -16.64 -6.51
N HIS A 44 18.97 -17.07 -7.76
CA HIS A 44 20.13 -16.75 -8.58
C HIS A 44 20.24 -15.24 -8.87
N SER A 45 19.13 -14.58 -9.19
CA SER A 45 19.11 -13.16 -9.57
C SER A 45 19.65 -12.21 -8.49
N LEU A 46 19.65 -12.63 -7.21
CA LEU A 46 20.20 -11.85 -6.10
C LEU A 46 21.70 -11.50 -6.29
N ILE A 47 22.46 -12.32 -7.02
CA ILE A 47 23.88 -12.02 -7.30
C ILE A 47 24.05 -10.81 -8.23
N HIS A 48 23.03 -10.50 -9.04
CA HIS A 48 23.05 -9.39 -9.98
C HIS A 48 22.47 -8.11 -9.38
N LEU A 49 21.67 -8.21 -8.31
CA LEU A 49 20.94 -7.10 -7.71
C LEU A 49 21.82 -5.88 -7.39
N SER A 50 23.03 -6.07 -6.88
CA SER A 50 23.97 -4.98 -6.59
C SER A 50 24.47 -4.28 -7.87
N GLN A 51 24.71 -5.04 -8.94
CA GLN A 51 25.11 -4.50 -10.24
C GLN A 51 23.94 -3.80 -10.93
N ASP A 52 22.75 -4.39 -10.85
CA ASP A 52 21.52 -3.81 -11.39
C ASP A 52 21.17 -2.50 -10.68
N ALA A 53 21.32 -2.43 -9.36
CA ALA A 53 21.14 -1.17 -8.62
C ALA A 53 22.15 -0.08 -9.04
N LYS A 54 23.38 -0.45 -9.41
CA LYS A 54 24.34 0.52 -9.98
C LYS A 54 23.95 0.98 -11.37
N LYS A 55 23.35 0.10 -12.18
CA LYS A 55 23.03 0.35 -13.59
C LYS A 55 21.70 1.09 -13.77
N TYR A 56 20.68 0.72 -13.00
CA TYR A 56 19.29 1.17 -13.14
C TYR A 56 18.85 2.12 -12.01
N GLY A 57 19.71 2.36 -11.03
CA GLY A 57 19.45 3.22 -9.88
C GLY A 57 18.83 2.45 -8.72
N VAL A 58 18.03 3.13 -7.89
CA VAL A 58 17.39 2.51 -6.72
C VAL A 58 16.49 1.34 -7.15
N ILE A 59 16.36 0.33 -6.29
CA ILE A 59 15.61 -0.91 -6.57
C ILE A 59 14.18 -0.60 -7.05
N ASP A 60 13.55 0.42 -6.48
CA ASP A 60 12.19 0.85 -6.83
C ASP A 60 12.01 1.18 -8.31
N ASN A 61 13.08 1.58 -9.01
CA ASN A 61 13.03 1.92 -10.44
C ASN A 61 12.80 0.70 -11.34
N PHE A 62 13.23 -0.50 -10.91
CA PHE A 62 13.19 -1.71 -11.72
C PHE A 62 12.53 -2.90 -10.98
N SER A 63 12.06 -2.68 -9.76
CA SER A 63 11.32 -3.66 -8.99
C SER A 63 9.94 -3.90 -9.61
N SER A 64 9.53 -5.17 -9.67
CA SER A 64 8.17 -5.54 -10.04
C SER A 64 7.17 -5.40 -8.89
N PHE A 65 7.63 -5.08 -7.68
CA PHE A 65 6.81 -5.03 -6.46
C PHE A 65 5.57 -4.12 -6.57
N PRO A 66 5.63 -2.90 -7.17
CA PRO A 66 4.44 -2.06 -7.34
C PRO A 66 3.34 -2.73 -8.20
N TYR A 67 3.72 -3.65 -9.08
CA TYR A 67 2.81 -4.36 -9.98
C TYR A 67 2.31 -5.69 -9.40
N GLU A 68 2.82 -6.12 -8.24
CA GLU A 68 2.45 -7.39 -7.64
C GLU A 68 0.97 -7.43 -7.22
N HIS A 69 0.44 -6.31 -6.75
CA HIS A 69 -0.99 -6.16 -6.47
C HIS A 69 -1.84 -6.42 -7.73
N TYR A 70 -1.45 -5.85 -8.86
CA TYR A 70 -2.18 -6.03 -10.12
C TYR A 70 -2.01 -7.44 -10.70
N LEU A 71 -0.85 -8.06 -10.52
CA LEU A 71 -0.63 -9.48 -10.86
C LEU A 71 -1.60 -10.41 -10.14
N GLN A 72 -1.96 -10.13 -8.89
CA GLN A 72 -2.98 -10.91 -8.18
C GLN A 72 -4.36 -10.78 -8.82
N HIS A 73 -4.72 -9.58 -9.30
CA HIS A 73 -5.96 -9.36 -10.04
C HIS A 73 -5.97 -10.12 -11.37
N ILE A 74 -4.89 -10.03 -12.16
CA ILE A 74 -4.73 -10.81 -13.41
C ILE A 74 -4.88 -12.32 -13.14
N LYS A 75 -4.25 -12.84 -12.09
CA LYS A 75 -4.35 -14.26 -11.70
C LYS A 75 -5.77 -14.70 -11.37
N LYS A 76 -6.61 -13.82 -10.82
CA LYS A 76 -8.03 -14.11 -10.55
C LYS A 76 -8.87 -14.09 -11.83
N ILE A 77 -8.49 -13.29 -12.82
CA ILE A 77 -9.17 -13.23 -14.11
C ILE A 77 -8.92 -14.50 -14.92
N VAL A 78 -7.66 -14.92 -15.01
CA VAL A 78 -7.24 -16.07 -15.82
C VAL A 78 -7.49 -17.36 -15.06
N HIS A 79 -8.62 -18.03 -15.35
CA HIS A 79 -9.04 -19.23 -14.64
C HIS A 79 -8.43 -20.51 -15.22
N SER A 80 -8.22 -20.57 -16.53
CA SER A 80 -7.63 -21.74 -17.20
C SER A 80 -6.41 -21.37 -18.03
N GLY A 81 -5.49 -22.33 -18.23
CA GLY A 81 -4.33 -22.14 -19.11
C GLY A 81 -4.67 -22.04 -20.60
N GLN A 82 -5.92 -22.25 -21.00
CA GLN A 82 -6.35 -22.17 -22.40
C GLN A 82 -6.66 -20.72 -22.78
N PHE A 83 -6.02 -20.19 -23.81
CA PHE A 83 -6.27 -18.84 -24.32
C PHE A 83 -6.25 -17.73 -23.23
N PRO A 84 -5.20 -17.64 -22.41
CA PRO A 84 -5.14 -16.70 -21.28
C PRO A 84 -5.27 -15.23 -21.71
N LEU A 85 -4.73 -14.87 -22.88
CA LEU A 85 -4.85 -13.53 -23.43
C LEU A 85 -6.31 -13.19 -23.79
N THR A 86 -7.05 -14.14 -24.36
CA THR A 86 -8.46 -13.95 -24.72
C THR A 86 -9.32 -13.84 -23.47
N GLN A 87 -9.10 -14.69 -22.47
CA GLN A 87 -9.79 -14.58 -21.16
C GLN A 87 -9.55 -13.20 -20.53
N LEU A 88 -8.28 -12.76 -20.52
CA LEU A 88 -7.90 -11.47 -19.97
C LEU A 88 -8.56 -10.32 -20.72
N TYR A 89 -8.51 -10.33 -22.05
CA TYR A 89 -9.12 -9.30 -22.89
C TYR A 89 -10.64 -9.19 -22.66
N ASN A 90 -11.35 -10.32 -22.68
CA ASN A 90 -12.80 -10.34 -22.49
C ASN A 90 -13.17 -9.81 -21.10
N ARG A 91 -12.48 -10.26 -20.04
CA ARG A 91 -12.80 -9.86 -18.67
C ARG A 91 -12.50 -8.40 -18.39
N ILE A 92 -11.38 -7.86 -18.89
CA ILE A 92 -11.07 -6.42 -18.80
C ILE A 92 -12.13 -5.59 -19.54
N THR A 93 -12.62 -6.09 -20.69
CA THR A 93 -13.67 -5.42 -21.45
C THR A 93 -14.99 -5.39 -20.68
N GLU A 94 -15.37 -6.51 -20.05
CA GLU A 94 -16.53 -6.61 -19.15
C GLU A 94 -16.41 -5.65 -17.96
N GLU A 95 -15.27 -5.64 -17.26
CA GLU A 95 -15.02 -4.74 -16.12
C GLU A 95 -15.22 -3.27 -16.50
N ARG A 96 -14.62 -2.83 -17.62
CA ARG A 96 -14.76 -1.46 -18.13
C ARG A 96 -16.20 -1.10 -18.52
N ALA A 97 -16.93 -2.07 -19.09
CA ALA A 97 -18.33 -1.86 -19.42
C ALA A 97 -19.17 -1.66 -18.15
N CYS A 98 -18.93 -2.45 -17.10
CA CYS A 98 -19.59 -2.28 -15.79
C CYS A 98 -19.22 -0.96 -15.09
N GLU A 99 -17.96 -0.54 -15.14
CA GLU A 99 -17.52 0.74 -14.56
C GLU A 99 -18.26 1.93 -15.19
N SER A 100 -18.52 1.90 -16.50
CA SER A 100 -19.28 2.96 -17.18
C SER A 100 -20.72 3.12 -16.70
N PHE A 101 -21.33 2.06 -16.14
CA PHE A 101 -22.65 2.10 -15.52
C PHE A 101 -22.61 2.66 -14.10
N ILE A 102 -21.57 2.32 -13.31
CA ILE A 102 -21.42 2.80 -11.93
C ILE A 102 -21.08 4.30 -11.90
N PHE A 103 -20.28 4.80 -12.84
CA PHE A 103 -19.95 6.23 -12.93
C PHE A 103 -21.12 7.13 -13.34
N LYS A 104 -22.23 6.57 -13.87
CA LYS A 104 -23.46 7.34 -14.14
C LYS A 104 -24.31 7.56 -12.89
N SER A 105 -24.20 6.70 -11.87
CA SER A 105 -24.69 7.04 -10.53
C SER A 105 -23.60 7.84 -9.83
N LEU A 106 -23.61 9.16 -10.02
CA LEU A 106 -22.86 10.09 -9.19
C LEU A 106 -23.26 9.89 -7.73
N THR A 107 -22.58 9.00 -7.02
CA THR A 107 -22.52 9.11 -5.57
C THR A 107 -21.69 10.34 -5.28
N ASN A 108 -22.35 11.46 -5.00
CA ASN A 108 -21.71 12.63 -4.45
C ASN A 108 -21.05 12.19 -3.14
N TYR A 109 -19.72 12.06 -3.16
CA TYR A 109 -18.95 11.89 -1.95
C TYR A 109 -19.12 13.12 -1.06
N PRO A 110 -19.09 12.96 0.27
CA PRO A 110 -18.84 11.71 1.03
C PRO A 110 -20.11 10.88 1.31
N ILE A 111 -20.00 9.55 1.20
CA ILE A 111 -21.04 8.60 1.61
C ILE A 111 -20.83 8.26 3.08
N LEU A 112 -21.76 8.67 3.95
CA LEU A 112 -21.74 8.34 5.37
C LEU A 112 -22.55 7.07 5.62
N GLY A 113 -21.93 6.05 6.23
CA GLY A 113 -22.56 4.77 6.53
C GLY A 113 -22.57 4.47 8.03
N GLY A 114 -23.43 3.54 8.45
CA GLY A 114 -23.43 3.03 9.84
C GLY A 114 -23.82 4.07 10.88
N TYR A 115 -24.98 4.72 10.68
CA TYR A 115 -25.56 5.69 11.59
C TYR A 115 -25.69 5.15 13.03
N HIS A 116 -25.27 5.93 14.02
CA HIS A 116 -25.35 5.56 15.44
C HIS A 116 -25.40 6.79 16.37
N PHE A 117 -25.53 6.53 17.67
CA PHE A 117 -25.49 7.56 18.73
C PHE A 117 -24.44 7.28 19.82
N ASN A 118 -23.69 6.18 19.70
CA ASN A 118 -22.83 5.67 20.78
C ASN A 118 -21.34 5.94 20.58
N GLY A 119 -20.97 6.84 19.66
CA GLY A 119 -19.58 7.17 19.41
C GLY A 119 -19.05 8.24 20.37
N PRO A 120 -17.73 8.33 20.54
CA PRO A 120 -17.15 9.38 21.36
C PRO A 120 -17.41 10.76 20.74
N LEU A 121 -17.79 11.71 21.58
CA LEU A 121 -18.01 13.11 21.25
C LEU A 121 -17.04 14.00 22.03
N PRO A 122 -16.64 15.15 21.49
CA PRO A 122 -15.97 16.20 22.26
C PRO A 122 -16.85 16.68 23.43
N GLU A 123 -16.23 17.13 24.53
CA GLU A 123 -16.91 17.55 25.77
C GLU A 123 -17.99 18.63 25.54
N ASP A 124 -17.82 19.45 24.50
CA ASP A 124 -18.70 20.57 24.17
C ASP A 124 -19.90 20.20 23.27
N ILE A 125 -20.10 18.92 22.94
CA ILE A 125 -21.11 18.49 21.95
C ILE A 125 -22.11 17.50 22.57
N SER A 126 -23.39 17.89 22.60
CA SER A 126 -24.49 16.99 22.96
C SER A 126 -24.81 16.02 21.82
N CYS A 127 -25.12 14.77 22.17
CA CYS A 127 -25.50 13.73 21.23
C CYS A 127 -26.74 14.12 20.38
N ASP A 128 -27.67 14.88 20.94
CA ASP A 128 -28.89 15.28 20.23
C ASP A 128 -28.64 16.34 19.16
N SER A 129 -27.47 16.98 19.18
CA SER A 129 -27.11 18.07 18.27
C SER A 129 -26.35 17.60 17.02
N VAL A 130 -26.01 16.31 16.94
CA VAL A 130 -25.16 15.74 15.88
C VAL A 130 -25.61 14.35 15.45
N SER A 131 -25.53 14.10 14.15
CA SER A 131 -25.67 12.73 13.61
C SER A 131 -24.30 12.07 13.59
N GLN A 132 -24.18 10.84 14.11
CA GLN A 132 -22.90 10.13 14.16
C GLN A 132 -22.90 8.93 13.20
N TYR A 133 -21.72 8.60 12.69
CA TYR A 133 -21.53 7.57 11.67
C TYR A 133 -20.28 6.75 11.95
N SER A 134 -20.39 5.45 11.69
CA SER A 134 -19.29 4.49 11.83
C SER A 134 -18.17 4.76 10.83
N ILE A 135 -16.93 4.47 11.25
CA ILE A 135 -15.79 4.36 10.37
C ILE A 135 -15.86 3.02 9.62
N LEU A 136 -15.38 2.97 8.38
CA LEU A 136 -15.41 1.77 7.54
C LEU A 136 -14.73 0.56 8.20
N SER A 137 -15.56 -0.33 8.75
CA SER A 137 -15.50 -1.79 8.98
C SER A 137 -14.19 -2.55 9.28
N ASN A 138 -12.98 -1.97 9.25
CA ASN A 138 -11.73 -2.65 9.52
C ASN A 138 -10.77 -1.77 10.34
N LYS A 139 -10.35 -2.24 11.51
CA LYS A 139 -9.40 -1.56 12.43
C LYS A 139 -8.07 -1.10 11.80
N ARG A 140 -7.77 -1.52 10.56
CA ARG A 140 -6.54 -1.16 9.83
C ARG A 140 -6.66 0.18 9.09
N ASP A 141 -7.87 0.64 8.82
CA ASP A 141 -8.14 1.79 7.96
C ASP A 141 -8.58 3.04 8.76
N ASP A 142 -8.50 2.99 10.09
CA ASP A 142 -8.90 4.09 10.98
C ASP A 142 -7.83 5.19 11.10
N CYS A 143 -6.69 5.07 10.41
CA CYS A 143 -5.58 6.03 10.49
C CYS A 143 -5.70 7.11 9.42
N ILE A 144 -5.57 8.38 9.82
CA ILE A 144 -5.55 9.53 8.92
C ILE A 144 -4.28 10.36 9.11
N ILE A 145 -3.82 10.96 8.01
CA ILE A 145 -2.75 11.96 8.00
C ILE A 145 -3.41 13.31 7.71
N MET A 146 -3.34 14.22 8.69
CA MET A 146 -3.82 15.59 8.55
C MET A 146 -2.72 16.51 8.00
N ALA A 147 -3.09 17.74 7.65
CA ALA A 147 -2.12 18.78 7.32
C ALA A 147 -1.03 18.88 8.42
N LEU A 148 0.20 19.19 8.03
CA LEU A 148 1.40 19.21 8.90
C LEU A 148 1.91 17.83 9.37
N ASN A 149 1.61 16.74 8.63
CA ASN A 149 2.06 15.38 8.94
C ASN A 149 1.63 14.88 10.33
N LYS A 150 0.55 15.42 10.88
CA LYS A 150 -0.03 14.92 12.12
C LYS A 150 -0.81 13.65 11.82
N VAL A 151 -0.43 12.57 12.48
CA VAL A 151 -1.12 11.28 12.37
C VAL A 151 -2.16 11.20 13.47
N GLY A 152 -3.34 10.71 13.14
CA GLY A 152 -4.41 10.48 14.10
C GLY A 152 -5.20 9.21 13.79
N ILE A 153 -5.84 8.66 14.82
CA ILE A 153 -6.81 7.57 14.70
C ILE A 153 -8.20 8.17 14.75
N VAL A 154 -9.00 7.96 13.70
CA VAL A 154 -10.41 8.33 13.67
C VAL A 154 -11.16 7.49 14.69
N LYS A 155 -12.04 8.13 15.45
CA LYS A 155 -12.89 7.51 16.48
C LYS A 155 -14.37 7.65 16.18
N ASN A 156 -14.75 8.70 15.48
CA ASN A 156 -16.14 8.96 15.10
C ASN A 156 -16.20 9.90 13.90
N VAL A 157 -17.28 9.83 13.12
CA VAL A 157 -17.61 10.83 12.10
C VAL A 157 -18.93 11.46 12.49
N ILE A 158 -18.96 12.79 12.60
CA ILE A 158 -20.15 13.53 13.01
C ILE A 158 -20.58 14.50 11.92
N ASN A 159 -21.88 14.63 11.72
CA ASN A 159 -22.49 15.66 10.89
C ASN A 159 -23.19 16.66 11.81
N ARG A 160 -22.79 17.93 11.70
CA ARG A 160 -23.39 19.05 12.41
C ARG A 160 -23.79 20.11 11.39
N ASN A 161 -25.09 20.37 11.27
CA ASN A 161 -25.65 21.40 10.37
C ASN A 161 -25.26 21.24 8.88
N GLY A 162 -24.98 20.03 8.42
CA GLY A 162 -24.57 19.75 7.04
C GLY A 162 -23.07 19.68 6.83
N ASP A 163 -22.28 20.13 7.81
CA ASP A 163 -20.82 20.01 7.79
C ASP A 163 -20.37 18.71 8.46
N ILE A 164 -19.37 18.06 7.86
CA ILE A 164 -18.84 16.78 8.31
C ILE A 164 -17.54 17.00 9.07
N PHE A 165 -17.50 16.51 10.30
CA PHE A 165 -16.34 16.57 11.18
C PHE A 165 -15.85 15.17 11.53
N ILE A 166 -14.54 15.05 11.69
CA ILE A 166 -13.88 13.80 12.07
C ILE A 166 -13.38 13.96 13.50
N VAL A 167 -13.89 13.12 14.40
CA VAL A 167 -13.38 13.02 15.77
C VAL A 167 -12.21 12.04 15.75
N CYS A 168 -11.03 12.48 16.14
CA CYS A 168 -9.83 11.65 16.11
C CYS A 168 -8.94 11.86 17.35
N SER A 169 -8.16 10.85 17.69
CA SER A 169 -7.08 10.91 18.67
C SER A 169 -5.75 11.13 17.95
N ILE A 170 -5.02 12.18 18.31
CA ILE A 170 -3.76 12.56 17.65
C ILE A 170 -2.57 11.95 18.40
N PHE A 171 -1.57 11.46 17.66
CA PHE A 171 -0.31 11.02 18.27
C PHE A 171 0.57 12.21 18.65
N GLU A 172 0.99 12.29 19.91
CA GLU A 172 1.94 13.33 20.37
C GLU A 172 3.37 13.09 19.87
N LYS A 173 3.75 11.81 19.75
CA LYS A 173 5.10 11.39 19.32
C LYS A 173 4.97 10.32 18.24
N VAL A 174 5.68 10.53 17.13
CA VAL A 174 5.76 9.58 16.02
C VAL A 174 7.24 9.26 15.82
N PHE A 175 7.60 7.97 15.90
CA PHE A 175 8.96 7.51 15.68
C PHE A 175 9.06 6.89 14.28
N PRO A 176 10.05 7.29 13.46
CA PRO A 176 10.28 6.64 12.18
C PRO A 176 10.73 5.20 12.41
N ILE A 177 10.15 4.26 11.66
CA ILE A 177 10.50 2.82 11.73
C ILE A 177 11.90 2.57 11.13
N TYR A 178 12.36 3.46 10.24
CA TYR A 178 13.66 3.38 9.60
C TYR A 178 14.44 4.68 9.87
N ASN A 179 15.69 4.54 10.33
CA ASN A 179 16.63 5.65 10.58
C ASN A 179 17.16 6.26 9.28
#